data_AF-A0A173TTU1-F1
#
_entry.id   AF-A0A173TTU1-F1
#
_cell.length_a   1.000
_cell.length_b   1.000
_cell.length_c   1.000
_cell.angle_alpha   90.00
_cell.angle_beta   90.00
_cell.angle_gamma   90.00
#
_symmetry.space_group_name_H-M   'P 1'
#
loop_
_entity.id
_entity.type
_entity.pdbx_description
1 polymer ?
#
loop_
_entity_poly.entity_id
_entity_poly.type
_entity_poly.pdbx_seq_one_letter_code
_entity_poly.pdbx_strand_id
1 'polypeptide(L)' 'MRRLALTDDILMKIEKPARYIGNEVNSVMKDKADVDIRFAMCFPDVYEI' A
#
# COMPACT_ATOMS: atom_id res chain seq x y z
N MET A 1 17.36 -0.98 5.70
CA MET A 1 16.03 -0.33 5.80
C MET A 1 15.76 0.40 4.51
N ARG A 2 14.54 0.37 3.98
CA ARG A 2 14.19 1.15 2.77
C ARG A 2 14.14 2.64 3.12
N ARG A 3 14.61 3.49 2.21
CA ARG A 3 14.57 4.95 2.38
C ARG A 3 13.13 5.43 2.19
N LEU A 4 12.61 6.21 3.14
CA LEU A 4 11.30 6.85 3.00
C LEU A 4 11.35 7.92 1.90
N ALA A 5 10.25 8.06 1.16
CA ALA A 5 10.11 9.09 0.14
C ALA A 5 9.95 10.51 0.73
N LEU A 6 9.43 10.58 1.96
CA LEU A 6 9.13 11.81 2.70
C LEU A 6 9.77 11.76 4.09
N THR A 7 9.95 12.93 4.72
CA THR A 7 10.45 13.05 6.10
C THR A 7 9.34 12.76 7.11
N ASP A 8 9.73 12.35 8.33
CA ASP A 8 8.77 12.04 9.40
C ASP A 8 7.86 13.25 9.73
N ASP A 9 8.40 14.47 9.75
CA ASP A 9 7.62 15.69 9.98
C ASP A 9 6.48 15.90 8.98
N ILE A 10 6.67 15.45 7.73
CA ILE A 10 5.62 15.52 6.70
C ILE A 10 4.63 14.38 6.90
N LEU A 11 5.12 13.17 7.17
CA LEU A 11 4.29 11.99 7.39
C LEU A 11 3.32 12.18 8.57
N MET A 12 3.77 12.83 9.64
CA MET A 12 2.97 13.11 10.84
C MET A 12 1.86 14.15 10.63
N LYS A 13 1.84 14.85 9.48
CA LYS A 13 0.79 15.82 9.13
C LYS A 13 -0.30 15.24 8.21
N ILE A 14 -0.18 13.97 7.81
CA ILE A 14 -1.13 13.34 6.90
C ILE A 14 -2.37 12.90 7.68
N GLU A 15 -3.53 13.53 7.42
CA GLU A 15 -4.80 13.21 8.10
C GLU A 15 -5.46 11.93 7.54
N LYS A 16 -5.35 11.70 6.23
CA LYS A 16 -5.94 10.56 5.53
C LYS A 16 -4.87 9.78 4.74
N PRO A 17 -3.96 9.05 5.42
CA PRO A 17 -2.96 8.26 4.71
C PRO A 17 -3.64 7.13 3.94
N ALA A 18 -3.18 6.89 2.71
CA ALA A 18 -3.57 5.70 1.96
C ALA A 18 -3.14 4.45 2.74
N ARG A 19 -4.03 3.46 2.82
CA ARG A 19 -3.80 2.19 3.52
C ARG A 19 -3.61 1.07 2.49
N TYR A 20 -2.86 0.02 2.86
CA TYR A 20 -2.68 -1.20 2.06
C TYR A 20 -2.09 -0.94 0.66
N ILE A 21 -1.00 -0.17 0.61
CA ILE A 21 -0.35 0.20 -0.66
C ILE A 21 0.62 -0.87 -1.18
N GLY A 22 0.74 -2.00 -0.47
CA GLY A 22 1.56 -3.15 -0.88
C GLY A 22 3.06 -2.97 -0.59
N ASN A 23 3.40 -2.10 0.36
CA ASN A 23 4.78 -1.75 0.74
C ASN A 23 5.04 -1.87 2.25
N GLU A 24 4.11 -2.46 2.99
CA GLU A 24 4.17 -2.63 4.43
C GLU A 24 5.32 -3.56 4.85
N VAL A 25 5.78 -3.42 6.10
CA VAL A 25 6.80 -4.33 6.65
C VAL A 25 6.27 -5.77 6.59
N ASN A 26 7.13 -6.68 6.14
CA ASN A 26 6.81 -8.10 5.88
C ASN A 26 5.85 -8.37 4.70
N SER A 27 5.59 -7.37 3.85
CA SER A 27 4.93 -7.62 2.56
C SER A 27 5.82 -8.49 1.66
N VAL A 28 5.25 -9.58 1.13
CA VAL A 28 5.93 -10.44 0.15
C VAL A 28 5.49 -10.02 -1.25
N MET A 29 6.42 -9.46 -2.02
CA MET A 29 6.21 -9.17 -3.43
C MET A 29 6.66 -10.38 -4.25
N LYS A 30 5.70 -11.10 -4.85
CA LYS A 30 5.97 -12.26 -5.70
C LYS A 30 6.36 -11.82 -7.11
N ASP A 31 7.26 -12.56 -7.76
CA ASP A 31 7.48 -12.39 -9.20
C ASP A 31 6.20 -12.78 -9.95
N LYS A 32 5.81 -11.96 -10.93
CA LYS A 32 4.62 -12.19 -11.74
C LYS A 32 4.81 -13.35 -12.73
N ALA A 33 6.05 -13.69 -13.07
CA ALA A 33 6.35 -14.85 -13.91
C ALA A 33 6.17 -16.18 -13.17
N ASP A 34 6.28 -16.17 -11.84
CA ASP A 34 6.25 -17.37 -10.99
C ASP A 34 4.87 -17.63 -10.35
N VAL A 35 3.81 -16.96 -10.81
CA VAL A 35 2.46 -17.07 -10.23
C VAL A 35 1.40 -17.44 -11.27
N ASP A 36 0.74 -18.57 -11.07
CA ASP A 36 -0.30 -19.07 -11.99
C ASP A 36 -1.62 -18.29 -11.89
N ILE A 37 -1.93 -17.75 -10.72
CA ILE A 37 -3.23 -17.10 -10.43
C ILE A 37 -3.02 -15.77 -9.73
N ARG A 38 -3.76 -14.74 -10.16
CA ARG A 38 -3.77 -13.40 -9.58
C ARG A 38 -5.20 -12.94 -9.36
N PHE A 39 -5.48 -12.44 -8.17
CA PHE A 39 -6.79 -11.90 -7.81
C PHE A 39 -6.66 -10.39 -7.56
N ALA A 40 -7.66 -9.63 -7.99
CA ALA A 40 -7.82 -8.22 -7.66
C ALA A 40 -9.13 -8.05 -6.91
N MET A 41 -9.10 -7.34 -5.79
CA MET A 41 -10.31 -6.95 -5.07
C MET A 41 -10.67 -5.54 -5.53
N CYS A 42 -11.80 -5.40 -6.20
CA CYS A 42 -12.33 -4.10 -6.62
C CYS A 42 -13.47 -3.73 -5.68
N PHE A 43 -13.17 -2.86 -4.73
CA PHE A 43 -14.20 -2.27 -3.87
C PHE A 43 -14.75 -1.02 -4.57
N PRO A 44 -16.08 -0.81 -4.60
CA PRO A 44 -16.61 0.48 -5.00
C PRO A 44 -16.09 1.55 -4.03
N ASP A 45 -15.91 2.78 -4.51
CA ASP A 45 -15.56 3.90 -3.63
C ASP A 45 -16.60 3.96 -2.49
N VAL A 46 -16.10 3.80 -1.26
CA VAL A 46 -16.92 4.02 -0.06
C VAL A 46 -17.22 5.51 -0.04
N TYR A 47 -18.47 5.88 -0.37
CA TYR A 47 -19.01 7.19 0.00
C TYR A 47 -18.76 7.36 1.49
N GLU A 48 -17.86 8.28 1.85
CA GLU A 48 -17.63 8.67 3.24
C GLU A 48 -18.95 9.20 3.81
N ILE A 49 -19.54 8.50 4.78
CA ILE A 49 -20.48 9.06 5.75
C ILE A 49 -19.65 9.52 6.95
#